data_AF-A0A7Y5IRA2-F1
#
_entry.id   AF-A0A7Y5IRA2-F1
#
_cell.length_a   1.000
_cell.length_b   1.000
_cell.length_c   1.000
_cell.angle_alpha   90.00
_cell.angle_beta   90.00
_cell.angle_gamma   90.00
#
_symmetry.space_group_name_H-M   'P 1'
#
loop_
_entity.id
_entity.type
_entity.pdbx_description
1 polymer ?
#
loop_
_entity_poly.entity_id
_entity_poly.type
_entity_poly.pdbx_seq_one_letter_code
_entity_poly.pdbx_strand_id
1 'polypeptide(L)'
;MDQSPDTRIQKSPGVCGGKPCIAGTRIRVWDVEDWMRSEGGSVGDFLDAFPGVLAEDVQAALEYCSSHRAEVERYRIEEEKVAETYRASTSSIPPALIADGRD
;
A
#
# COMPACT_ATOMS: atom_id res chain seq x y z
N MET A 1 -19.08 6.95 -16.63
CA MET A 1 -18.71 6.13 -15.47
C MET A 1 -18.76 7.03 -14.25
N ASP A 2 -19.62 6.71 -13.30
CA ASP A 2 -19.77 7.42 -12.02
C ASP A 2 -18.75 6.82 -11.04
N GLN A 3 -17.59 7.47 -10.89
CA GLN A 3 -16.70 7.17 -9.77
C GLN A 3 -16.92 8.25 -8.72
N SER A 4 -17.89 8.00 -7.85
CA SER A 4 -18.13 8.81 -6.66
C SER A 4 -16.89 8.77 -5.74
N PRO A 5 -16.50 9.90 -5.12
CA PRO A 5 -15.24 10.04 -4.37
C PRO A 5 -15.10 9.06 -3.20
N ASP A 6 -16.25 8.66 -2.63
CA ASP A 6 -16.40 7.66 -1.57
C ASP A 6 -15.97 6.24 -1.95
N THR A 7 -15.82 5.91 -3.24
CA THR A 7 -15.50 4.54 -3.68
C THR A 7 -14.02 4.34 -4.02
N ARG A 8 -13.19 5.39 -3.98
CA ARG A 8 -11.77 5.31 -4.39
C ARG A 8 -10.86 4.62 -3.39
N ILE A 9 -11.17 4.68 -2.11
CA ILE A 9 -10.41 3.99 -1.06
C ILE A 9 -11.27 2.85 -0.52
N GLN A 10 -10.77 1.62 -0.64
CA GLN A 10 -11.44 0.44 -0.12
C GLN A 10 -10.72 -0.11 1.10
N LYS A 11 -11.50 -0.39 2.13
CA LYS A 11 -11.11 -1.24 3.26
C LYS A 11 -11.94 -2.50 3.22
N SER A 12 -11.29 -3.63 3.02
CA SER A 12 -11.93 -4.93 3.12
C SER A 12 -11.20 -5.76 4.15
N PRO A 13 -11.88 -6.27 5.21
CA PRO A 13 -11.23 -7.07 6.27
C PRO A 13 -10.51 -8.33 5.75
N GLY A 14 -10.81 -8.78 4.53
CA GLY A 14 -10.13 -9.89 3.86
C GLY A 14 -9.07 -9.50 2.80
N VAL A 15 -8.87 -8.20 2.52
CA VAL A 15 -7.91 -7.71 1.51
C VAL A 15 -6.80 -6.91 2.20
N CYS A 16 -5.54 -7.25 1.92
CA CYS A 16 -4.35 -6.72 2.61
C CYS A 16 -4.41 -6.78 4.15
N GLY A 17 -5.22 -7.68 4.73
CA GLY A 17 -5.39 -7.77 6.19
C GLY A 17 -6.27 -6.66 6.79
N GLY A 18 -7.25 -6.13 6.04
CA GLY A 18 -8.15 -5.06 6.53
C GLY A 18 -7.63 -3.65 6.28
N LYS A 19 -6.56 -3.51 5.50
CA LYS A 19 -5.83 -2.26 5.31
C LYS A 19 -6.45 -1.41 4.20
N PRO A 20 -6.51 -0.08 4.36
CA PRO A 20 -7.00 0.83 3.34
C PRO A 20 -6.09 0.83 2.10
N CYS A 21 -6.67 0.49 0.95
CA CYS A 21 -6.00 0.46 -0.34
C CYS A 21 -6.79 1.25 -1.39
N ILE A 22 -6.12 1.72 -2.45
CA ILE A 22 -6.79 2.28 -3.62
C ILE A 22 -7.64 1.19 -4.27
N ALA A 23 -8.91 1.49 -4.52
CA ALA A 23 -9.89 0.58 -5.08
C ALA A 23 -9.42 -0.02 -6.41
N GLY A 24 -9.60 -1.33 -6.58
CA GLY A 24 -9.14 -2.03 -7.79
C GLY A 24 -7.62 -2.26 -7.85
N THR A 25 -6.86 -1.84 -6.83
CA THR A 25 -5.41 -2.06 -6.73
C THR A 25 -5.04 -2.74 -5.41
N ARG A 26 -3.75 -3.11 -5.28
CA ARG A 26 -3.17 -3.54 -3.99
C ARG A 26 -2.22 -2.48 -3.41
N ILE A 27 -2.39 -1.23 -3.80
CA ILE A 27 -1.56 -0.11 -3.35
C ILE A 27 -2.19 0.46 -2.08
N ARG A 28 -1.45 0.42 -0.97
CA ARG A 28 -1.95 0.91 0.32
C ARG A 28 -1.85 2.42 0.33
N VAL A 29 -2.77 3.09 1.02
CA VAL A 29 -2.84 4.56 1.05
C VAL A 29 -1.56 5.21 1.58
N TRP A 30 -0.83 4.51 2.45
CA TRP A 30 0.45 4.99 2.98
C TRP A 30 1.64 4.75 2.06
N ASP A 31 1.57 3.81 1.11
CA ASP A 31 2.62 3.66 0.09
C ASP A 31 2.62 4.90 -0.81
N VAL A 32 1.44 5.46 -1.09
CA VAL A 32 1.29 6.73 -1.82
C VAL A 32 1.91 7.88 -1.02
N GLU A 33 1.59 7.98 0.28
CA GLU A 33 2.17 9.01 1.15
C GLU A 33 3.70 8.89 1.27
N ASP A 34 4.21 7.66 1.38
CA ASP A 34 5.65 7.38 1.43
C ASP A 34 6.34 7.78 0.12
N TRP A 35 5.74 7.42 -1.02
CA TRP A 35 6.22 7.84 -2.33
C TRP A 35 6.29 9.36 -2.45
N MET A 36 5.24 10.08 -2.05
CA MET A 36 5.24 11.56 -2.09
C MET A 36 6.24 12.19 -1.12
N ARG A 37 6.63 11.48 -0.04
CA ARG A 37 7.67 11.94 0.88
C ARG A 37 9.08 11.63 0.37
N SER A 38 9.23 10.65 -0.53
CA SER A 38 10.53 10.25 -1.08
C SER A 38 11.17 11.37 -1.90
N GLU A 39 12.50 11.40 -1.95
CA GLU A 39 13.23 12.37 -2.77
C GLU A 39 12.95 12.11 -4.25
N GLY A 40 12.38 13.10 -4.95
CA GLY A 40 11.94 12.95 -6.34
C GLY A 40 10.53 12.38 -6.51
N GLY A 41 9.84 12.06 -5.40
CA GLY A 41 8.45 11.61 -5.41
C GLY A 41 7.51 12.62 -6.05
N SER A 42 6.89 12.24 -7.16
CA SER A 42 5.88 13.03 -7.85
C SER A 42 4.66 12.19 -8.20
N VAL A 43 3.49 12.83 -8.23
CA VAL A 43 2.26 12.20 -8.71
C VAL A 43 2.42 11.69 -10.13
N GLY A 44 3.09 12.45 -11.02
CA GLY A 44 3.30 12.02 -12.40
C GLY A 44 4.12 10.74 -12.51
N ASP A 45 5.22 10.67 -11.74
CA ASP A 45 6.10 9.49 -11.69
C ASP A 45 5.39 8.28 -11.08
N PHE A 46 4.57 8.50 -10.06
CA PHE A 46 3.71 7.47 -9.48
C PHE A 46 2.72 6.90 -10.49
N LEU A 47 2.04 7.76 -11.25
CA LEU A 47 1.07 7.33 -12.26
C LEU A 47 1.75 6.60 -13.43
N ASP A 48 2.98 6.97 -13.78
CA ASP A 48 3.79 6.27 -14.78
C ASP A 48 4.18 4.87 -14.30
N ALA A 49 4.58 4.74 -13.03
CA ALA A 49 4.90 3.45 -12.40
C ALA A 49 3.67 2.55 -12.21
N PHE A 50 2.48 3.13 -12.02
CA PHE A 50 1.23 2.42 -11.77
C PHE A 50 0.13 2.80 -12.80
N PRO A 51 0.17 2.26 -14.04
CA PRO A 51 -0.71 2.67 -15.15
C PRO A 51 -2.20 2.29 -15.01
N GLY A 52 -2.68 2.01 -13.79
CA GLY A 52 -4.08 1.82 -13.45
C GLY A 52 -4.56 2.68 -12.28
N VAL A 53 -3.68 3.52 -11.73
CA VAL A 53 -4.02 4.51 -10.72
C VAL A 53 -4.33 5.83 -11.41
N LEU A 54 -5.34 6.55 -10.92
CA LEU A 54 -5.65 7.90 -11.39
C LEU A 54 -5.13 8.95 -10.41
N ALA A 55 -4.91 10.17 -10.90
CA ALA A 55 -4.53 11.30 -10.05
C ALA A 55 -5.54 11.51 -8.91
N GLU A 56 -6.82 11.28 -9.17
CA GLU A 56 -7.89 11.38 -8.17
C GLU A 56 -7.77 10.33 -7.07
N ASP A 57 -7.28 9.13 -7.38
CA ASP A 57 -7.04 8.07 -6.39
C ASP A 57 -5.86 8.42 -5.48
N VAL A 58 -4.81 9.02 -6.05
CA VAL A 58 -3.66 9.55 -5.29
C VAL A 58 -4.12 10.63 -4.32
N GLN A 59 -4.94 11.57 -4.78
CA GLN A 59 -5.50 12.62 -3.91
C GLN A 59 -6.37 12.02 -2.81
N ALA A 60 -7.26 11.07 -3.15
CA ALA A 60 -8.09 10.38 -2.16
C ALA A 60 -7.26 9.61 -1.12
N ALA A 61 -6.14 9.00 -1.53
CA ALA A 61 -5.23 8.29 -0.62
C ALA A 61 -4.54 9.25 0.36
N LEU A 62 -4.05 10.40 -0.12
CA LEU A 62 -3.41 11.42 0.71
C LEU A 62 -4.40 12.07 1.70
N GLU A 63 -5.62 12.36 1.25
CA GLU A 63 -6.70 12.86 2.09
C GLU A 63 -7.07 11.83 3.17
N TYR A 64 -7.18 10.55 2.79
CA TYR A 64 -7.44 9.47 3.73
C TYR A 64 -6.36 9.38 4.80
N CYS A 65 -5.09 9.40 4.43
CA CYS A 65 -3.95 9.39 5.36
C CYS A 65 -3.97 10.59 6.32
N SER A 66 -4.36 11.77 5.82
CA SER A 66 -4.45 12.98 6.63
C SER A 66 -5.61 12.93 7.62
N SER A 67 -6.77 12.44 7.18
CA SER A 67 -7.99 12.31 8.00
C SER A 67 -7.90 11.16 9.01
N HIS A 68 -7.24 10.06 8.66
CA HIS A 68 -7.15 8.83 9.45
C HIS A 68 -5.72 8.53 9.94
N ARG A 69 -4.92 9.57 10.21
CA ARG A 69 -3.50 9.43 10.55
C ARG A 69 -3.21 8.43 11.68
N ALA A 70 -3.97 8.49 12.77
CA ALA A 70 -3.79 7.59 13.91
C ALA A 70 -4.04 6.12 13.55
N GLU A 71 -4.93 5.86 12.62
CA GLU A 71 -5.27 4.53 12.18
C GLU A 71 -4.26 3.99 11.16
N VAL A 72 -3.85 4.82 10.20
CA VAL A 72 -2.77 4.51 9.25
C VAL A 72 -1.47 4.18 9.98
N GLU A 73 -1.14 4.94 11.02
CA GLU A 73 0.02 4.68 11.87
C GLU A 73 -0.06 3.32 12.56
N ARG A 74 -1.24 2.95 13.09
CA ARG A 74 -1.45 1.62 13.68
C ARG A 74 -1.19 0.50 12.68
N TYR A 75 -1.64 0.64 11.44
CA TYR A 75 -1.38 -0.35 10.41
C TYR A 75 0.11 -0.43 10.03
N ARG A 76 0.82 0.70 9.94
CA ARG A 76 2.28 0.71 9.71
C ARG A 76 3.03 -0.04 10.82
N ILE A 77 2.69 0.22 12.09
CA ILE A 77 3.30 -0.44 13.26
C ILE A 77 2.95 -1.94 13.29
N GLU A 78 1.71 -2.29 12.97
CA GLU A 78 1.27 -3.69 12.94
C GLU A 78 2.02 -4.49 11.86
N GLU A 79 2.22 -3.91 10.66
CA GLU A 79 3.02 -4.52 9.59
C GLU A 79 4.48 -4.76 10.01
N GLU A 80 5.10 -3.79 10.68
CA GLU A 80 6.46 -3.91 11.20
C GLU A 80 6.56 -5.05 12.24
N LYS A 81 5.60 -5.12 13.16
CA LYS A 81 5.54 -6.20 14.17
C LYS A 81 5.36 -7.58 13.56
N VAL A 82 4.56 -7.69 12.49
CA VAL A 82 4.43 -8.94 11.74
C VAL A 82 5.76 -9.31 11.10
N ALA A 83 6.42 -8.37 10.41
CA ALA A 83 7.73 -8.60 9.79
C ALA A 83 8.79 -8.99 10.84
N GLU A 84 8.81 -8.35 12.01
CA GLU A 84 9.70 -8.70 13.11
C GLU A 84 9.37 -10.07 13.71
N THR A 85 8.10 -10.40 13.90
CA THR A 85 7.69 -11.71 14.41
C THR A 85 8.10 -12.82 13.43
N TYR A 86 7.94 -12.61 12.12
CA TYR A 86 8.48 -13.52 11.11
C TYR A 86 10.00 -13.57 11.18
N ARG A 87 10.71 -12.44 11.13
CA ARG A 87 12.17 -12.38 11.20
C ARG A 87 12.75 -13.07 12.44
N ALA A 88 12.08 -12.93 13.59
CA ALA A 88 12.49 -13.52 14.86
C ALA A 88 12.13 -15.01 14.96
N SER A 89 11.04 -15.44 14.32
CA SER A 89 10.54 -16.82 14.42
C SER A 89 11.04 -17.73 13.28
N THR A 90 11.49 -17.18 12.15
CA THR A 90 11.93 -17.98 11.01
C THR A 90 13.39 -17.76 10.63
N SER A 91 14.25 -18.67 11.13
CA SER A 91 15.47 -19.11 10.45
C SER A 91 15.12 -19.91 9.16
N SER A 92 14.19 -19.43 8.35
CA SER A 92 13.74 -20.02 7.08
C SER A 92 12.97 -18.98 6.25
N ILE A 93 13.72 -18.22 5.46
CA ILE A 93 13.39 -17.66 4.14
C ILE A 93 11.87 -17.67 3.75
N PRO A 94 11.23 -16.53 3.43
CA PRO A 94 9.90 -16.55 2.83
C PRO A 94 9.94 -17.24 1.45
N PRO A 95 8.99 -18.13 1.11
CA PRO A 95 8.98 -18.92 -0.13
C PRO A 95 8.54 -18.07 -1.34
N ALA A 96 9.37 -17.10 -1.73
CA ALA A 96 9.23 -16.39 -3.00
C ALA A 96 10.55 -16.26 -3.78
N LEU A 97 11.67 -16.83 -3.31
CA LEU A 97 12.93 -16.76 -4.05
C LEU A 97 13.89 -17.94 -3.78
N ILE A 98 13.42 -19.17 -3.99
CA ILE A 98 14.29 -20.32 -4.31
C ILE A 98 13.64 -21.06 -5.49
N ALA A 99 14.44 -21.34 -6.53
CA ALA A 99 14.16 -21.98 -7.82
C ALA A 99 13.56 -21.04 -8.90
N ASP A 100 14.17 -20.86 -10.07
CA ASP A 100 14.60 -21.94 -10.98
C ASP A 100 16.10 -21.87 -11.32
N GLY A 101 16.80 -22.96 -11.03
CA GLY A 101 18.07 -23.29 -11.66
C GLY A 101 17.80 -24.22 -12.86
N ARG A 102 18.27 -23.81 -14.04
CA ARG A 102 18.63 -24.58 -15.25
C ARG A 102 19.23 -23.55 -16.20
N ASP A 103 20.45 -23.62 -16.70
CA ASP A 103 21.39 -24.71 -17.00
C ASP A 103 22.82 -24.14 -16.88
#